data_AF-A0A0Q8I7J6-F1
#
_entry.id   AF-A0A0Q8I7J6-F1
#
_cell.length_a   1.000
_cell.length_b   1.000
_cell.length_c   1.000
_cell.angle_alpha   90.00
_cell.angle_beta   90.00
_cell.angle_gamma   90.00
#
_symmetry.space_group_name_H-M   'P 1'
#
loop_
_entity.id
_entity.type
_entity.pdbx_description
1 polymer ?
#
loop_
_entity_poly.entity_id
_entity_poly.type
_entity_poly.pdbx_seq_one_letter_code
_entity_poly.pdbx_strand_id
1 'polypeptide(L)'
;MVAVSAEEARAELHRLRSSIDNLDAALVHLLAERFKCTEQVGQLKAKAGMPPADPARESVQIARLRSMAESSGLDPHFAEKILNVIIAEVIRNHEQFAEDADA
;
A
#
# COMPACT_ATOMS: atom_id res chain seq x y z
N MET A 1 24.48 32.27 2.98
CA MET A 1 23.89 31.04 3.54
C MET A 1 24.27 31.02 5.01
N VAL A 2 23.33 31.21 5.93
CA VAL A 2 23.64 31.12 7.37
C VAL A 2 23.82 29.63 7.69
N ALA A 3 24.96 29.27 8.28
CA ALA A 3 25.21 27.88 8.68
C ALA A 3 24.30 27.53 9.86
N VAL A 4 23.54 26.44 9.74
CA VAL A 4 22.73 25.89 10.83
C VAL A 4 23.67 25.28 11.87
N SER A 5 23.49 25.61 13.15
CA SER A 5 24.27 25.02 14.23
C SER A 5 23.91 23.53 14.44
N ALA A 6 24.81 22.76 15.06
CA ALA A 6 24.54 21.35 15.34
C ALA A 6 23.32 21.14 16.26
N GLU A 7 23.05 22.09 17.15
CA GLU A 7 21.90 22.06 18.05
C GLU A 7 20.59 22.32 17.31
N GLU A 8 20.54 23.36 16.47
CA GLU A 8 19.39 23.67 15.60
C GLU A 8 19.11 22.50 14.64
N ALA A 9 20.14 21.91 14.04
CA ALA A 9 20.00 20.76 13.17
C ALA A 9 19.41 19.54 13.90
N ARG A 10 19.81 19.30 15.17
CA ARG A 10 19.27 18.20 15.98
C ARG A 10 17.81 18.43 16.35
N ALA A 11 17.45 19.66 16.70
CA ALA A 11 16.07 20.02 17.01
C ALA A 11 15.15 19.85 15.79
N GLU A 12 15.60 20.32 14.62
CA GLU A 12 14.84 20.18 13.38
C GLU A 12 14.72 18.71 12.93
N LEU A 13 15.79 17.92 13.08
CA LEU A 13 15.76 16.49 12.80
C LEU A 13 14.74 15.76 13.69
N HIS A 14 14.66 16.11 14.97
CA HIS A 14 13.65 15.56 15.87
C HIS A 14 12.23 15.90 15.39
N ARG A 15 11.98 17.18 15.05
CA ARG A 15 10.68 17.65 14.55
C ARG A 15 10.24 16.93 13.28
N LEU A 16 11.17 16.75 12.32
CA LEU A 16 10.90 16.04 11.07
C LEU A 16 10.62 14.56 11.31
N ARG A 17 11.38 13.90 12.19
CA ARG A 17 11.14 12.48 12.55
C ARG A 17 9.79 12.28 13.20
N SER A 18 9.37 13.14 14.13
CA SER A 18 8.02 13.06 14.69
C SER A 18 6.93 13.21 13.62
N SER A 19 7.18 13.97 12.55
CA SER A 19 6.25 14.06 11.42
C SER A 19 6.24 12.78 10.58
N ILE A 20 7.40 12.15 10.38
CA ILE A 20 7.52 10.84 9.70
C ILE A 20 6.78 9.76 10.49
N ASP A 21 6.99 9.68 11.81
CA ASP A 21 6.33 8.69 12.66
C ASP A 21 4.80 8.78 12.59
N ASN A 22 4.26 10.01 12.52
CA ASN A 22 2.83 10.25 12.34
C ASN A 22 2.32 9.79 10.96
N LEU A 23 3.11 10.01 9.90
CA LEU A 23 2.77 9.55 8.55
C LEU A 23 2.79 8.02 8.48
N ASP A 24 3.78 7.39 9.10
CA ASP A 24 3.90 5.93 9.15
C ASP A 24 2.71 5.29 9.87
N ALA A 25 2.27 5.88 11.00
CA ALA A 25 1.05 5.44 11.68
C ALA A 25 -0.19 5.54 10.77
N ALA A 26 -0.33 6.66 10.04
CA ALA A 26 -1.43 6.83 9.08
C ALA A 26 -1.37 5.81 7.94
N LEU A 27 -0.17 5.52 7.41
CA LEU A 27 0.03 4.50 6.37
C LEU A 27 -0.41 3.12 6.85
N VAL A 28 -0.03 2.72 8.06
CA VAL A 28 -0.43 1.43 8.66
C VAL A 28 -1.94 1.35 8.81
N HIS A 29 -2.60 2.39 9.32
CA HIS A 29 -4.05 2.40 9.47
C HIS A 29 -4.78 2.33 8.12
N LEU A 30 -4.32 3.08 7.11
CA LEU A 30 -4.89 3.03 5.76
C LEU A 30 -4.71 1.67 5.11
N LEU A 31 -3.55 1.04 5.30
CA LEU A 31 -3.32 -0.33 4.83
C LEU A 31 -4.26 -1.31 5.52
N ALA A 32 -4.44 -1.24 6.83
CA ALA A 32 -5.35 -2.11 7.56
C ALA A 32 -6.79 -2.01 7.02
N GLU A 33 -7.30 -0.80 6.79
CA GLU A 33 -8.62 -0.61 6.17
C GLU A 33 -8.67 -1.13 4.72
N ARG A 34 -7.61 -0.92 3.93
CA ARG A 34 -7.52 -1.49 2.59
C ARG A 34 -7.56 -3.02 2.63
N PHE A 35 -6.89 -3.64 3.59
CA PHE A 35 -6.85 -5.10 3.73
C PHE A 35 -8.22 -5.69 4.10
N LYS A 36 -8.97 -5.06 5.00
CA LYS A 36 -10.38 -5.43 5.29
C LYS A 36 -11.24 -5.45 4.03
N CYS A 37 -11.12 -4.44 3.18
CA CYS A 37 -11.83 -4.40 1.91
C CYS A 37 -11.41 -5.56 0.99
N THR A 38 -10.10 -5.85 0.89
CA THR A 38 -9.63 -6.94 0.06
C THR A 38 -10.00 -8.33 0.60
N GLU A 39 -10.11 -8.51 1.91
CA GLU A 39 -10.64 -9.74 2.52
C GLU A 39 -12.09 -9.99 2.10
N GLN A 40 -12.93 -8.96 2.15
CA GLN A 40 -14.32 -9.05 1.67
C GLN A 40 -14.40 -9.40 0.18
N VAL A 41 -13.52 -8.81 -0.64
CA VAL A 41 -13.41 -9.16 -2.08
C VAL A 41 -12.97 -10.61 -2.25
N GLY A 42 -12.00 -11.08 -1.47
CA GLY A 42 -11.50 -12.46 -1.54
C GLY A 42 -12.57 -13.48 -1.16
N GLN A 43 -13.28 -13.25 -0.05
CA GLN A 43 -14.41 -14.06 0.38
C GLN A 43 -15.54 -14.07 -0.66
N LEU A 44 -15.83 -12.92 -1.29
CA LEU A 44 -16.82 -12.84 -2.36
C LEU A 44 -16.38 -13.66 -3.59
N LYS A 45 -15.12 -13.53 -4.00
CA LYS A 45 -14.56 -14.28 -5.12
C LYS A 45 -14.62 -15.78 -4.88
N ALA A 46 -14.19 -16.23 -3.70
CA ALA A 46 -14.24 -17.64 -3.31
C ALA A 46 -15.66 -18.21 -3.38
N LYS A 47 -16.63 -17.52 -2.76
CA LYS A 47 -18.06 -17.91 -2.80
C LYS A 47 -18.64 -17.97 -4.21
N ALA A 48 -18.12 -17.16 -5.14
CA ALA A 48 -18.57 -17.07 -6.52
C ALA A 48 -17.74 -17.94 -7.49
N GLY A 49 -16.76 -18.72 -7.00
CA GLY A 49 -15.85 -19.51 -7.85
C GLY A 49 -14.98 -18.66 -8.78
N MET A 50 -14.70 -17.41 -8.41
CA MET A 50 -13.85 -16.50 -9.18
C MET A 50 -12.38 -16.67 -8.83
N PRO A 51 -11.45 -16.45 -9.78
CA PRO A 51 -10.02 -16.59 -9.51
C PRO A 51 -9.52 -15.54 -8.50
N PRO A 52 -8.58 -15.93 -7.61
CA PRO A 52 -7.89 -15.02 -6.68
C PRO A 52 -7.25 -13.82 -7.39
N ALA A 53 -6.46 -14.09 -8.44
CA ALA A 53 -5.83 -13.07 -9.27
C ALA A 53 -6.78 -12.48 -10.32
N ASP A 54 -6.56 -11.22 -10.68
CA ASP A 54 -7.27 -10.55 -11.78
C ASP A 54 -6.28 -9.61 -12.51
N PRO A 55 -5.52 -10.14 -13.50
CA PRO A 55 -4.47 -9.39 -14.18
C PRO A 55 -4.96 -8.10 -14.85
N ALA A 56 -6.21 -8.10 -15.34
CA ALA A 56 -6.82 -6.92 -15.94
C ALA A 56 -7.06 -5.84 -14.88
N ARG A 57 -7.61 -6.21 -13.72
CA ARG A 57 -7.81 -5.29 -12.60
C ARG A 57 -6.49 -4.77 -12.05
N GLU A 58 -5.48 -5.62 -11.90
CA GLU A 58 -4.14 -5.28 -11.41
C GLU A 58 -3.46 -4.25 -12.31
N SER A 59 -3.51 -4.45 -13.64
CA SER A 59 -2.96 -3.50 -14.62
C SER A 59 -3.58 -2.11 -14.49
N VAL A 60 -4.90 -2.02 -14.28
CA VAL A 60 -5.60 -0.74 -14.05
C VAL A 60 -5.17 -0.09 -12.73
N GLN A 61 -4.96 -0.87 -11.67
CA GLN A 61 -4.48 -0.33 -10.39
C GLN A 61 -3.07 0.27 -10.53
N ILE A 62 -2.16 -0.42 -11.22
CA ILE A 62 -0.80 0.05 -11.47
C ILE A 62 -0.82 1.35 -12.27
N ALA A 63 -1.56 1.40 -13.39
CA ALA A 63 -1.66 2.60 -14.22
C ALA A 63 -2.19 3.81 -13.44
N ARG A 64 -3.26 3.62 -12.64
CA ARG A 64 -3.82 4.67 -11.80
C ARG A 64 -2.84 5.14 -10.74
N LEU A 65 -2.15 4.22 -10.06
CA LEU A 65 -1.19 4.55 -9.01
C LEU A 65 0.00 5.33 -9.58
N ARG A 66 0.54 4.93 -10.73
CA ARG A 66 1.63 5.65 -11.40
C ARG A 66 1.25 7.11 -11.67
N SER A 67 0.05 7.35 -12.21
CA SER A 67 -0.45 8.71 -12.43
C SER A 67 -0.61 9.51 -11.13
N MET A 68 -1.08 8.88 -10.05
CA MET A 68 -1.16 9.52 -8.74
C MET A 68 0.23 9.84 -8.16
N ALA A 69 1.21 8.96 -8.34
CA ALA A 69 2.58 9.18 -7.91
C ALA A 69 3.21 10.38 -8.63
N GLU A 70 3.06 10.46 -9.96
CA GLU A 70 3.55 11.58 -10.77
C GLU A 70 3.00 12.92 -10.28
N SER A 71 1.68 13.00 -10.07
CA SER A 71 1.01 14.23 -9.58
C SER A 71 1.33 14.58 -8.13
N SER A 72 1.82 13.62 -7.33
CA SER A 72 2.19 13.81 -5.92
C SER A 72 3.70 14.03 -5.73
N GLY A 73 4.50 14.04 -6.79
CA GLY A 73 5.96 14.17 -6.71
C GLY A 73 6.68 12.92 -6.18
N LEU A 74 6.02 11.76 -6.24
CA LEU A 74 6.60 10.46 -5.89
C LEU A 74 7.08 9.75 -7.16
N ASP A 75 8.23 9.07 -7.09
CA ASP A 75 8.70 8.24 -8.20
C ASP A 75 7.66 7.16 -8.55
N PRO A 76 7.10 7.16 -9.78
CA PRO A 76 6.07 6.21 -10.18
C PRO A 76 6.55 4.76 -10.15
N HIS A 77 7.85 4.54 -10.40
CA HIS A 77 8.43 3.20 -10.34
C HIS A 77 8.54 2.70 -8.89
N PHE A 78 8.88 3.58 -7.94
CA PHE A 78 8.84 3.26 -6.52
C PHE A 78 7.41 2.98 -6.04
N ALA A 79 6.43 3.80 -6.44
CA ALA A 79 5.03 3.57 -6.10
C ALA A 79 4.54 2.20 -6.60
N GLU A 80 4.87 1.86 -7.85
CA GLU A 80 4.53 0.56 -8.44
C GLU A 80 5.13 -0.61 -7.65
N LYS A 81 6.39 -0.51 -7.21
CA LYS A 81 7.01 -1.54 -6.35
C LYS A 81 6.21 -1.77 -5.07
N ILE A 82 5.77 -0.70 -4.40
CA ILE A 82 4.96 -0.81 -3.18
C ILE A 82 3.64 -1.52 -3.49
N LEU A 83 2.94 -1.10 -4.55
CA LEU A 83 1.67 -1.69 -4.91
C LEU A 83 1.80 -3.16 -5.29
N ASN A 84 2.86 -3.56 -5.99
CA ASN A 84 3.10 -4.95 -6.35
C ASN A 84 3.28 -5.84 -5.12
N VAL A 85 3.97 -5.36 -4.07
CA VAL A 85 4.07 -6.09 -2.80
C VAL A 85 2.70 -6.26 -2.15
N ILE A 86 1.89 -5.20 -2.14
CA ILE A 86 0.54 -5.23 -1.56
C ILE A 86 -0.37 -6.18 -2.36
N ILE A 87 -0.33 -6.14 -3.69
CA ILE A 87 -1.14 -7.03 -4.56
C ILE A 87 -0.75 -8.49 -4.32
N ALA A 88 0.54 -8.80 -4.23
CA ALA A 88 1.00 -10.15 -3.98
C ALA A 88 0.48 -10.72 -2.66
N GLU A 89 0.45 -9.93 -1.58
CA GLU A 89 -0.16 -10.35 -0.31
C GLU A 89 -1.66 -10.53 -0.42
N VAL A 90 -2.36 -9.64 -1.13
CA VAL A 90 -3.81 -9.78 -1.35
C VAL A 90 -4.15 -11.06 -2.10
N ILE A 91 -3.38 -11.41 -3.15
CA ILE A 91 -3.60 -12.64 -3.92
C ILE A 91 -3.38 -13.87 -3.03
N ARG A 92 -2.32 -13.90 -2.21
CA ARG A 92 -2.10 -14.99 -1.23
C ARG A 92 -3.29 -15.17 -0.29
N ASN A 93 -3.84 -14.08 0.24
CA ASN A 93 -5.02 -14.15 1.11
C ASN A 93 -6.24 -14.68 0.35
N HIS A 94 -6.40 -14.32 -0.93
CA HIS A 94 -7.51 -14.79 -1.76
C HIS A 94 -7.39 -16.28 -2.10
N GLU A 95 -6.18 -16.78 -2.33
CA GLU A 95 -5.91 -18.22 -2.50
C GLU A 95 -6.35 -18.99 -1.25
N GLN A 96 -6.00 -18.50 -0.06
CA GLN A 96 -6.42 -19.14 1.20
C GLN A 96 -7.95 -19.17 1.35
N PHE A 97 -8.67 -18.09 1.02
CA PHE A 97 -10.14 -18.11 1.08
C PHE A 97 -10.77 -19.06 0.07
N ALA A 98 -10.12 -19.28 -1.09
CA ALA A 98 -10.59 -20.26 -2.07
C ALA A 98 -10.39 -21.68 -1.55
N GLU A 99 -9.23 -21.99 -0.98
CA GLU A 99 -8.96 -23.29 -0.34
C GLU A 99 -9.95 -23.59 0.80
N ASP A 100 -10.23 -22.60 1.66
CA ASP A 100 -11.17 -22.74 2.77
C ASP A 100 -12.63 -22.93 2.30
N ALA A 101 -12.98 -22.47 1.10
CA ALA A 101 -14.32 -22.63 0.53
C ALA A 101 -14.54 -24.00 -0.14
N ASP A 102 -13.45 -24.66 -0.54
CA ASP A 102 -13.45 -25.98 -1.17
C ASP A 102 -13.33 -27.14 -0.14
N ALA A 103 -12.99 -26.83 1.11
CA ALA A 103 -12.86 -27.76 2.24
C ALA A 103 -14.19 -28.09 2.93
#